data_AF-A0A3D1XNF4-F1
#
_entry.id   AF-A0A3D1XNF4-F1
#
_cell.length_a   1.000
_cell.length_b   1.000
_cell.length_c   1.000
_cell.angle_alpha   90.00
_cell.angle_beta   90.00
_cell.angle_gamma   90.00
#
_symmetry.space_group_name_H-M   'P 1'
#
loop_
_entity.id
_entity.type
_entity.pdbx_description
1 polymer ?
#
loop_
_entity_poly.entity_id
_entity_poly.type
_entity_poly.pdbx_seq_one_letter_code
_entity_poly.pdbx_strand_id
1 'polypeptide(L)' 'MNIEELKSKTISELTNIAKDLKIQGHSGLRKQDLIFRILEAKTEKDGLMFG' A
#
# COMPACT_ATOMS: atom_id res chain seq x y z
N MET A 1 -0.04 8.32 -6.58
CA MET A 1 -0.73 8.06 -5.30
C MET A 1 0.31 8.20 -4.22
N ASN A 2 0.28 9.31 -3.51
CA ASN A 2 1.36 9.72 -2.62
C ASN A 2 1.07 9.31 -1.18
N ILE A 3 2.09 9.32 -0.33
CA ILE A 3 1.97 8.91 1.08
C ILE A 3 0.89 9.71 1.84
N GLU A 4 0.68 10.98 1.49
CA GLU A 4 -0.35 11.83 2.09
C GLU A 4 -1.77 11.34 1.75
N GLU A 5 -2.01 10.91 0.50
CA GLU A 5 -3.29 10.33 0.09
C GLU A 5 -3.56 8.98 0.77
N LEU A 6 -2.51 8.19 1.02
CA LEU A 6 -2.63 6.92 1.72
C LEU A 6 -2.88 7.12 3.22
N LYS A 7 -2.28 8.16 3.82
CA LYS A 7 -2.49 8.52 5.24
C LYS A 7 -3.92 9.00 5.51
N SER A 8 -4.56 9.70 4.57
CA SER A 8 -5.94 10.17 4.72
C SER A 8 -6.98 9.05 4.59
N LYS A 9 -6.62 7.91 4.00
CA LYS A 9 -7.50 6.75 3.83
C LYS A 9 -7.73 5.96 5.12
N THR A 10 -8.87 5.31 5.21
CA THR A 10 -9.19 4.37 6.28
C THR A 10 -8.46 3.03 6.09
N ILE A 11 -8.35 2.24 7.16
CA ILE A 11 -7.79 0.88 7.09
C ILE A 11 -8.54 0.03 6.05
N SER A 12 -9.86 0.15 5.98
CA SER A 12 -10.68 -0.62 5.03
C SER A 12 -10.36 -0.25 3.58
N GLU A 13 -10.23 1.04 3.26
CA GLU A 13 -9.82 1.50 1.94
C GLU A 13 -8.41 1.03 1.57
N LEU A 14 -7.46 1.14 2.50
CA LEU A 14 -6.09 0.66 2.30
C LEU A 14 -6.08 -0.85 2.06
N THR A 15 -6.87 -1.62 2.80
CA THR A 15 -7.00 -3.07 2.61
C THR A 15 -7.56 -3.41 1.23
N ASN A 16 -8.55 -2.65 0.75
CA ASN A 16 -9.09 -2.82 -0.60
C ASN A 16 -8.03 -2.53 -1.67
N ILE A 17 -7.29 -1.43 -1.53
CA ILE A 17 -6.19 -1.09 -2.43
C ILE A 17 -5.12 -2.19 -2.43
N ALA A 18 -4.75 -2.70 -1.26
CA ALA A 18 -3.79 -3.79 -1.15
C ALA A 18 -4.27 -5.07 -1.84
N LYS A 19 -5.58 -5.37 -1.76
CA LYS A 19 -6.20 -6.49 -2.47
C LYS A 19 -6.17 -6.29 -4.00
N ASP A 20 -6.50 -5.09 -4.48
CA ASP A 20 -6.43 -4.74 -5.90
C ASP A 20 -5.00 -4.84 -6.46
N LEU A 21 -4.01 -4.47 -5.63
CA LEU A 21 -2.58 -4.62 -5.92
C LEU A 21 -2.06 -6.05 -5.70
N LYS A 22 -2.92 -7.01 -5.31
CA LYS A 22 -2.58 -8.41 -5.03
C LYS A 22 -1.48 -8.59 -3.97
N ILE A 23 -1.39 -7.68 -3.01
CA ILE A 23 -0.43 -7.74 -1.90
C ILE A 23 -0.85 -8.89 -0.96
N GLN A 24 0.00 -9.91 -0.83
CA GLN A 24 -0.30 -11.02 0.08
C GLN A 24 -0.02 -10.65 1.54
N GLY A 25 -0.77 -11.28 2.45
CA GLY A 25 -0.56 -11.08 3.90
C GLY A 25 -0.97 -9.68 4.41
N HIS A 26 -1.79 -8.92 3.67
CA HIS A 26 -2.28 -7.61 4.12
C HIS A 26 -3.28 -7.72 5.29
N SER A 27 -3.94 -8.86 5.44
CA SER A 27 -4.96 -9.12 6.47
C SER A 27 -4.30 -9.26 7.84
N GLY A 28 -4.34 -8.17 8.63
CA GLY A 28 -3.71 -8.10 9.96
C GLY A 28 -2.57 -7.08 10.05
N LEU A 29 -2.19 -6.45 8.94
CA LEU A 29 -1.24 -5.34 8.95
C LEU A 29 -1.84 -4.11 9.63
N ARG A 30 -1.02 -3.35 10.35
CA ARG A 30 -1.42 -2.04 10.87
C ARG A 30 -1.49 -1.05 9.72
N LYS A 31 -2.19 0.07 9.93
CA LYS A 31 -2.38 1.11 8.92
C LYS A 31 -1.06 1.53 8.25
N GLN A 32 -0.02 1.76 9.05
CA GLN A 32 1.29 2.18 8.54
C GLN A 32 1.97 1.11 7.68
N ASP A 33 1.92 -0.16 8.10
CA ASP A 33 2.48 -1.28 7.33
C ASP A 33 1.75 -1.46 6.00
N LEU A 34 0.41 -1.32 6.02
CA LEU A 34 -0.44 -1.34 4.83
C LEU A 34 -0.06 -0.23 3.84
N ILE A 35 0.12 1.00 4.34
CA ILE A 35 0.55 2.14 3.52
C ILE A 35 1.90 1.85 2.87
N PHE A 36 2.86 1.31 3.63
CA PHE A 36 4.20 1.03 3.12
C PHE A 36 4.18 -0.05 2.04
N ARG A 37 3.48 -1.16 2.26
CA ARG A 37 3.31 -2.23 1.27
C ARG A 37 2.62 -1.74 -0.01
N ILE A 38 1.61 -0.88 0.12
CA ILE A 38 0.93 -0.28 -1.05
C ILE A 38 1.88 0.62 -1.82
N LEU A 39 2.71 1.40 -1.13
CA LEU A 39 3.70 2.28 -1.75
C LEU A 39 4.78 1.46 -2.48
N GLU A 40 5.30 0.42 -1.83
CA GLU A 40 6.29 -0.52 -2.38
C GLU A 40 5.76 -1.21 -3.64
N ALA A 41 4.58 -1.82 -3.58
CA ALA A 41 3.96 -2.51 -4.72
C ALA A 41 3.70 -1.59 -5.92
N LYS A 42 3.39 -0.30 -5.68
CA LYS A 42 3.27 0.69 -6.75
C LYS A 42 4.62 1.05 -7.36
N THR A 43 5.63 1.20 -6.52
CA THR A 43 6.96 1.61 -6.94
C THR A 43 7.66 0.49 -7.74
N GLU A 44 7.49 -0.78 -7.33
CA GLU A 44 7.95 -1.94 -8.11
C GLU A 44 7.29 -1.99 -9.49
N LYS A 45 5.98 -1.70 -9.56
CA LYS A 45 5.23 -1.69 -10.82
C LYS A 45 5.67 -0.59 -11.78
N ASP A 46 6.09 0.56 -11.24
CA ASP A 46 6.60 1.69 -12.02
C ASP A 46 8.11 1.57 -12.33
N GLY A 47 8.77 0.47 -11.92
CA GLY A 47 10.18 0.18 -12.24
C GLY A 47 11.21 1.02 -11.50
N LEU A 48 10.78 1.83 -10.52
CA LEU A 48 11.63 2.70 -9.72
C LEU A 48 12.06 1.98 -8.45
N MET A 49 12.88 0.93 -8.56
CA MET A 49 13.48 0.34 -7.35
C MET A 49 14.26 1.41 -6.59
N PHE A 50 13.77 1.78 -5.40
CA PHE A 50 14.47 2.65 -4.46
C PHE A 50 15.81 2.00 -4.11
N GLY A 51 16.89 2.54 -4.69
CA GLY A 51 18.27 2.31 -4.24
C GLY A 51 18.68 3.30 -3.17
#